data_AF-A0A945N234-F1
#
_entry.id   AF-A0A945N234-F1
#
_cell.length_a   1.000
_cell.length_b   1.000
_cell.length_c   1.000
_cell.angle_alpha   90.00
_cell.angle_beta   90.00
_cell.angle_gamma   90.00
#
_symmetry.space_group_name_H-M   'P 1'
#
loop_
_entity.id
_entity.type
_entity.pdbx_description
1 polymer ?
#
loop_
_entity_poly.entity_id
_entity_poly.type
_entity_poly.pdbx_seq_one_letter_code
_entity_poly.pdbx_strand_id
1 'polypeptide(L)' 'NVLTNCGIDPSRYQGFAFGLGIERAAMLKYGIPDLRTFYESDLRWLRHYGFSALDVPTVAGGL' A
#
# COMPACT_ATOMS: atom_id res chain seq x y z
N ASN A 1 9.02 -23.90 -13.30
CA ASN A 1 8.88 -22.42 -13.23
C ASN A 1 7.41 -22.05 -13.15
N VAL A 2 7.07 -20.93 -12.51
CA VAL A 2 5.67 -20.52 -12.19
C VAL A 2 4.74 -20.60 -13.40
N LEU A 3 5.17 -20.11 -14.57
CA LEU A 3 4.38 -20.18 -15.81
C LEU A 3 4.07 -21.63 -16.23
N THR A 4 5.08 -22.50 -16.24
CA THR A 4 4.92 -23.94 -16.55
C THR A 4 3.96 -24.62 -15.57
N ASN A 5 4.02 -24.27 -14.28
CA ASN A 5 3.11 -24.83 -13.27
C ASN A 5 1.66 -24.36 -13.44
N CYS A 6 1.44 -23.24 -14.13
CA CYS A 6 0.12 -22.73 -14.51
C CYS A 6 -0.32 -23.19 -15.91
N GLY A 7 0.41 -24.09 -16.57
CA GLY A 7 0.10 -24.54 -17.94
C GLY A 7 0.40 -23.52 -19.04
N ILE A 8 1.21 -22.50 -18.74
CA ILE A 8 1.60 -21.44 -19.68
C ILE A 8 3.00 -21.76 -20.23
N ASP A 9 3.12 -21.77 -21.57
CA ASP A 9 4.39 -21.98 -22.27
C ASP A 9 5.31 -20.75 -22.14
N PRO A 10 6.44 -20.86 -21.40
CA PRO A 10 7.35 -19.74 -21.15
C PRO A 10 8.17 -19.32 -22.38
N SER A 11 8.18 -20.10 -23.47
CA SER A 11 8.85 -19.71 -24.72
C SER A 11 8.04 -18.70 -25.54
N ARG A 12 6.71 -18.72 -25.35
CA ARG A 12 5.76 -17.82 -26.03
C ARG A 12 5.35 -16.64 -25.17
N TYR A 13 5.33 -16.81 -23.85
CA TYR A 13 4.84 -15.82 -22.90
C TYR A 13 5.85 -15.53 -21.80
N GLN A 14 6.06 -14.25 -21.53
CA GLN A 14 6.86 -13.75 -20.41
C GLN A 14 5.93 -13.02 -19.42
N GLY A 15 6.35 -12.91 -18.16
CA GLY A 15 5.57 -12.24 -17.12
C GLY A 15 6.45 -11.46 -16.16
N PHE A 16 5.91 -10.36 -15.64
CA PHE A 16 6.45 -9.63 -14.50
C PHE A 16 5.37 -9.57 -13.41
N ALA A 17 5.80 -9.51 -12.16
CA ALA A 17 4.92 -9.31 -11.02
C ALA A 17 5.60 -8.38 -10.02
N PHE A 18 4.82 -7.55 -9.35
CA PHE A 18 5.27 -6.73 -8.24
C PHE A 18 4.27 -6.81 -7.09
N GLY A 19 4.76 -6.56 -5.89
CA GLY A 19 3.95 -6.47 -4.67
C GLY A 19 4.40 -5.26 -3.87
N LEU A 20 3.43 -4.56 -3.28
CA LEU A 20 3.67 -3.42 -2.41
C LEU A 20 2.87 -3.61 -1.12
N GLY A 21 3.54 -3.43 0.02
CA GLY A 21 2.87 -3.35 1.32
C GLY A 21 2.33 -1.94 1.53
N ILE A 22 1.01 -1.82 1.69
CA ILE A 22 0.35 -0.52 1.88
C ILE A 22 0.86 0.15 3.15
N GLU A 23 1.02 -0.61 4.23
CA GLU A 23 1.52 -0.12 5.52
C GLU A 23 2.95 0.40 5.40
N ARG A 24 3.82 -0.29 4.63
CA ARG A 24 5.20 0.17 4.40
C ARG A 24 5.21 1.49 3.61
N ALA A 25 4.40 1.57 2.55
CA ALA A 25 4.28 2.77 1.75
C ALA A 25 3.77 3.95 2.58
N ALA A 26 2.77 3.73 3.44
CA ALA A 26 2.24 4.74 4.35
C ALA A 26 3.29 5.20 5.38
N MET A 27 4.02 4.27 5.99
CA MET A 27 5.09 4.62 6.95
C MET A 27 6.17 5.49 6.32
N LEU A 28 6.60 5.19 5.08
CA LEU A 28 7.59 6.01 4.38
C LEU A 28 7.04 7.37 3.97
N LYS A 29 5.79 7.42 3.46
CA LYS A 29 5.16 8.65 2.99
C LYS A 29 4.87 9.64 4.13
N TYR A 30 4.39 9.13 5.26
CA TYR A 30 3.90 9.95 6.37
C TYR A 30 4.83 9.93 7.60
N GLY A 31 6.00 9.28 7.50
CA GLY A 31 6.98 9.23 8.59
C GLY A 31 6.48 8.50 9.84
N ILE A 32 5.59 7.52 9.69
CA ILE A 32 5.03 6.77 10.83
C ILE A 32 6.12 5.82 11.36
N PRO A 33 6.54 5.96 12.64
CA PRO A 33 7.70 5.23 13.16
C PRO A 33 7.39 3.77 13.54
N ASP A 34 6.13 3.44 13.79
CA ASP A 34 5.73 2.13 14.33
C ASP A 34 4.48 1.57 13.64
N LEU A 35 4.59 0.34 13.12
CA LEU A 35 3.52 -0.39 12.45
C LEU A 35 2.36 -0.73 13.39
N ARG A 36 2.62 -0.96 14.68
CA ARG A 36 1.59 -1.39 15.64
C ARG A 36 0.46 -0.37 15.76
N THR A 37 0.80 0.91 15.62
CA THR A 37 -0.13 2.03 15.73
C THR A 37 -1.30 1.97 14.73
N PHE A 38 -1.14 1.27 13.60
CA PHE A 38 -2.24 1.04 12.65
C PHE A 38 -3.37 0.17 13.24
N TYR A 39 -3.07 -0.69 14.21
CA TYR A 39 -4.01 -1.70 14.73
C TYR A 39 -4.50 -1.42 16.14
N GLU A 40 -4.06 -0.34 16.76
CA GLU A 40 -4.40 0.03 18.15
C GLU A 40 -5.72 0.81 18.26
N SER A 41 -6.31 1.24 17.14
CA SER A 41 -7.56 2.02 17.09
C SER A 41 -7.55 3.32 17.94
N ASP A 42 -6.38 3.96 18.11
CA ASP A 42 -6.27 5.22 18.86
C ASP A 42 -6.86 6.41 18.08
N LEU A 43 -7.88 7.06 18.65
CA LEU A 43 -8.52 8.24 18.04
C LEU A 43 -7.58 9.43 17.85
N ARG A 44 -6.53 9.58 18.66
CA ARG A 44 -5.51 10.63 18.48
C ARG A 44 -4.67 10.36 17.25
N TRP A 45 -4.31 9.11 17.03
CA TRP A 45 -3.60 8.68 15.84
C TRP A 45 -4.48 8.86 14.59
N LEU A 46 -5.75 8.43 14.65
CA LEU A 46 -6.72 8.58 13.57
C LEU A 46 -6.98 10.05 13.23
N ARG A 47 -6.94 10.97 14.20
CA ARG A 47 -7.05 12.41 13.93
C ARG A 47 -5.80 13.03 13.30
N HIS A 48 -4.62 12.46 13.54
CA HIS A 48 -3.35 12.98 13.03
C HIS A 48 -3.01 12.44 11.63
N TYR A 49 -3.27 11.15 11.39
CA TYR A 49 -2.95 10.48 10.13
C TYR A 49 -4.18 10.07 9.29
N GLY A 50 -5.38 10.10 9.88
CA GLY A 50 -6.61 9.80 9.15
C GLY A 50 -7.09 10.98 8.32
N PHE A 51 -7.97 10.67 7.38
CA PHE A 51 -8.52 11.62 6.40
C PHE A 51 -10.03 11.74 6.62
N SER A 52 -10.63 12.88 6.28
CA SER A 52 -12.08 12.99 6.23
C SER A 52 -12.59 12.21 5.01
N ALA A 53 -13.73 11.54 5.17
CA ALA A 53 -14.38 10.82 4.06
C ALA A 53 -14.79 11.75 2.90
N LEU A 54 -14.83 13.07 3.13
CA LEU A 54 -15.20 14.07 2.13
C LEU A 54 -13.98 14.83 1.57
N ASP A 55 -12.76 14.48 1.98
CA ASP A 55 -11.56 15.12 1.45
C ASP A 55 -11.35 14.70 -0.01
N VAL A 56 -11.17 15.69 -0.88
CA VAL A 56 -10.90 15.47 -2.31
C VAL A 56 -9.40 15.51 -2.52
N PRO A 57 -8.77 14.39 -2.96
CA PRO A 57 -7.34 14.36 -3.22
C PRO A 57 -6.96 15.40 -4.28
N THR A 58 -5.83 16.09 -4.09
CA THR A 58 -5.24 16.93 -5.12
C THR A 58 -3.86 16.41 -5.53
N VAL A 59 -3.45 16.70 -6.76
CA VAL A 59 -2.12 16.31 -7.28
C VAL A 59 -0.97 16.94 -6.48
N ALA A 60 -1.17 18.14 -5.92
CA ALA A 60 -0.15 18.86 -5.16
C ALA A 60 -0.18 18.53 -3.66
N GLY A 61 -1.38 18.34 -3.08
CA GLY A 61 -1.56 18.13 -1.64
C GLY A 61 -1.67 16.66 -1.21
N GLY A 62 -1.96 15.75 -2.14
CA GLY A 62 -2.37 14.39 -1.80
C GLY A 62 -3.78 14.36 -1.18
N LEU A 63 -4.06 13.28 -0.44
CA LEU A 63 -5.07 13.23 0.63
C LEU A 63 -4.40 13.65 1.93
#